data_AF-A0A7S1E0R4-F1
#
_entry.id   AF-A0A7S1E0R4-F1
#
_cell.length_a   1.000
_cell.length_b   1.000
_cell.length_c   1.000
_cell.angle_alpha   90.00
_cell.angle_beta   90.00
_cell.angle_gamma   90.00
#
_symmetry.space_group_name_H-M   'P 1'
#
loop_
_entity.id
_entity.type
_entity.pdbx_description
1 polymer ?
#
loop_
_entity_poly.entity_id
_entity_poly.type
_entity_poly.pdbx_seq_one_letter_code
_entity_poly.pdbx_strand_id
1 'polypeptide(L)'
;IQANITNSATSIEGRALGDITFVVADSSEEAIQPSMNVALKALPFQATGCSWCVLSANPKRMDSIAILSCELRYVVSSVEFGSAMTFGGAVSGRTYVEELQDIEVHAA
;
A
#
# COMPACT_ATOMS: atom_id res chain seq x y z
N ILE A 1 -4.11 4.51 -9.08
CA ILE A 1 -2.67 4.14 -9.11
C ILE A 1 -2.51 2.72 -8.58
N GLN A 2 -1.69 1.91 -9.25
CA GLN A 2 -1.35 0.55 -8.83
C GLN A 2 0.08 0.54 -8.28
N ALA A 3 0.27 -0.06 -7.10
CA ALA A 3 1.58 -0.38 -6.56
C ALA A 3 1.80 -1.90 -6.67
N ASN A 4 2.92 -2.30 -7.27
CA ASN A 4 3.39 -3.68 -7.26
C ASN A 4 4.37 -3.85 -6.10
N ILE A 5 4.05 -4.76 -5.19
CA ILE A 5 4.79 -4.95 -3.94
C ILE A 5 5.39 -6.34 -3.94
N THR A 6 6.69 -6.43 -3.73
CA THR A 6 7.42 -7.69 -3.58
C THR A 6 7.92 -7.82 -2.15
N ASN A 7 7.53 -8.88 -1.46
CA ASN A 7 8.04 -9.17 -0.13
C ASN A 7 9.38 -9.91 -0.23
N SER A 8 10.48 -9.16 -0.32
CA SER A 8 11.85 -9.68 -0.41
C SER A 8 12.72 -9.32 0.79
N ALA A 9 12.16 -8.71 1.83
CA ALA A 9 12.93 -8.22 2.96
C ALA A 9 13.48 -9.38 3.80
N THR A 10 14.79 -9.59 3.73
CA THR A 10 15.49 -10.61 4.52
C THR A 10 15.49 -10.29 6.02
N SER A 11 15.35 -9.02 6.38
CA SER A 11 15.21 -8.53 7.76
C SER A 11 13.95 -9.02 8.47
N ILE A 12 12.96 -9.51 7.71
CA ILE A 12 11.68 -9.99 8.24
C ILE A 12 11.62 -11.53 8.24
N GLU A 13 12.77 -12.22 8.20
CA GLU A 13 12.93 -13.68 8.46
C GLU A 13 11.96 -14.60 7.72
N GLY A 14 11.60 -14.30 6.48
CA GLY A 14 10.69 -15.16 5.71
C GLY A 14 9.22 -15.05 6.11
N ARG A 15 8.83 -14.00 6.85
CA ARG A 15 7.46 -13.76 7.29
C ARG A 15 6.57 -13.25 6.17
N ALA A 16 5.27 -13.56 6.30
CA ALA A 16 4.25 -12.99 5.44
C ALA A 16 3.88 -11.57 5.90
N LEU A 17 3.55 -10.70 4.95
CA LEU A 17 2.92 -9.42 5.22
C LEU A 17 1.40 -9.58 5.18
N GLY A 18 0.68 -8.82 5.98
CA GLY A 18 -0.77 -8.75 6.04
C GLY A 18 -1.26 -7.31 5.88
N ASP A 19 -2.52 -7.16 5.47
CA ASP A 19 -3.22 -5.87 5.33
C ASP A 19 -2.37 -4.79 4.61
N ILE A 20 -1.71 -5.18 3.54
CA ILE A 20 -0.82 -4.31 2.77
C ILE A 20 -1.66 -3.32 1.98
N THR A 21 -1.52 -2.04 2.28
CA THR A 21 -2.30 -0.96 1.68
C THR A 21 -1.35 0.10 1.15
N PHE A 22 -1.43 0.37 -0.15
CA PHE A 22 -0.82 1.54 -0.76
C PHE A 22 -1.72 2.75 -0.57
N VAL A 23 -1.19 3.81 0.02
CA VAL A 23 -1.91 5.02 0.39
C VAL A 23 -1.26 6.23 -0.26
N VAL A 24 -2.06 7.10 -0.87
CA VAL A 24 -1.66 8.49 -1.14
C VAL A 24 -2.03 9.28 0.10
N ALA A 25 -1.02 9.65 0.89
CA ALA A 25 -1.18 10.30 2.19
C ALA A 25 -1.47 11.79 2.03
N ASP A 26 -0.89 12.43 1.01
CA ASP A 26 -1.12 13.83 0.70
C ASP A 26 -1.07 14.08 -0.81
N SER A 27 -1.75 15.14 -1.24
CA SER A 27 -1.66 15.66 -2.60
C SER A 27 -1.43 17.16 -2.56
N SER A 28 -0.49 17.63 -3.36
CA SER A 28 -0.20 19.06 -3.52
C SER A 28 -1.36 19.86 -4.14
N GLU A 29 -2.38 19.18 -4.70
CA GLU A 29 -3.47 19.79 -5.47
C GLU A 29 -4.84 19.31 -5.00
N GLU A 30 -5.79 20.22 -4.81
CA GLU A 30 -7.17 19.85 -4.48
C GLU A 30 -7.89 19.13 -5.63
N ALA A 31 -7.36 19.27 -6.85
CA ALA A 31 -7.93 18.67 -8.05
C ALA A 31 -7.81 17.15 -8.09
N ILE A 32 -6.89 16.55 -7.34
CA ILE A 32 -6.70 15.10 -7.28
C ILE A 32 -6.59 14.64 -5.82
N GLN A 33 -7.49 13.78 -5.40
CA GLN A 33 -7.62 13.39 -4.00
C GLN A 33 -7.85 11.88 -3.87
N PRO A 34 -7.31 11.22 -2.82
CA PRO A 34 -7.57 9.82 -2.57
C PRO A 34 -9.06 9.58 -2.28
N SER A 35 -9.63 8.56 -2.90
CA SER A 35 -11.05 8.20 -2.73
C SER A 35 -11.22 6.85 -2.04
N MET A 36 -10.48 5.83 -2.46
CA MET A 36 -10.52 4.51 -1.83
C MET A 36 -9.21 3.76 -2.01
N ASN A 37 -8.91 2.86 -1.07
CA ASN A 37 -7.76 1.96 -1.16
C ASN A 37 -8.25 0.51 -1.29
N VAL A 38 -7.59 -0.25 -2.16
CA VAL A 38 -7.79 -1.70 -2.30
C VAL A 38 -6.55 -2.37 -1.71
N ALA A 39 -6.72 -2.89 -0.49
CA ALA A 39 -5.67 -3.56 0.24
C ALA A 39 -5.43 -4.98 -0.29
N LEU A 40 -4.17 -5.41 -0.25
CA LEU A 40 -3.77 -6.80 -0.41
C LEU A 40 -3.78 -7.46 0.97
N LYS A 41 -4.64 -8.47 1.15
CA LYS A 41 -4.84 -9.10 2.46
C LYS A 41 -3.60 -9.79 3.02
N ALA A 42 -2.85 -10.48 2.16
CA ALA A 42 -1.67 -11.24 2.56
C ALA A 42 -0.66 -11.31 1.41
N LEU A 43 0.62 -11.23 1.75
CA LEU A 43 1.72 -11.35 0.81
C LEU A 43 2.82 -12.25 1.41
N PRO A 44 2.92 -13.52 0.97
CA PRO A 44 3.96 -14.44 1.41
C PRO A 44 5.38 -13.93 1.09
N PHE A 45 6.38 -14.49 1.78
CA PHE A 45 7.78 -14.22 1.45
C PHE A 45 8.11 -14.65 0.02
N GLN A 46 8.90 -13.82 -0.67
CA GLN A 46 9.27 -13.96 -2.08
C GLN A 46 8.11 -13.94 -3.08
N ALA A 47 6.93 -13.49 -2.65
CA ALA A 47 5.80 -13.27 -3.55
C ALA A 47 5.69 -11.78 -3.94
N THR A 48 5.05 -11.56 -5.09
CA THR A 48 4.65 -10.24 -5.56
C THR A 48 3.13 -10.15 -5.61
N GLY A 49 2.59 -9.03 -5.13
CA GLY A 49 1.16 -8.72 -5.21
C GLY A 49 0.95 -7.27 -5.61
N CYS A 50 -0.32 -6.86 -5.69
CA CYS A 50 -0.67 -5.48 -6.01
C CYS A 50 -1.65 -4.90 -4.99
N SER A 51 -1.50 -3.61 -4.73
CA SER A 51 -2.45 -2.78 -3.99
C SER A 51 -2.77 -1.54 -4.82
N TRP A 52 -3.95 -0.98 -4.63
CA TRP A 52 -4.43 0.14 -5.44
C TRP A 52 -4.88 1.30 -4.56
N CYS A 53 -4.59 2.51 -5.01
CA CYS A 53 -5.22 3.73 -4.51
C CYS A 53 -6.03 4.34 -5.66
N VAL A 54 -7.35 4.40 -5.51
CA VAL A 54 -8.26 5.06 -6.45
C VAL A 54 -8.31 6.53 -6.09
N LEU A 55 -8.14 7.37 -7.09
CA LEU A 55 -8.13 8.83 -6.95
C LEU A 55 -9.39 9.40 -7.59
N SER A 56 -9.99 10.38 -6.94
CA SER A 56 -10.94 11.28 -7.57
C SER A 56 -10.14 12.41 -8.21
N ALA A 57 -10.36 12.68 -9.50
CA ALA A 57 -9.66 13.73 -10.22
C ALA A 57 -10.64 14.69 -10.89
N ASN A 58 -10.33 15.98 -10.85
CA ASN A 58 -11.00 17.05 -11.58
C ASN A 58 -9.97 17.81 -12.43
N PRO A 59 -9.67 17.31 -13.65
CA PRO A 59 -8.59 17.86 -14.47
C PRO A 59 -8.73 19.35 -14.79
N LYS A 60 -9.97 19.87 -14.84
CA LYS A 60 -10.23 21.29 -15.11
C LYS A 60 -9.71 22.24 -14.04
N ARG A 61 -9.40 21.72 -12.85
CA ARG A 61 -8.88 22.48 -11.71
C ARG A 61 -7.40 22.22 -11.45
N MET A 62 -6.74 21.40 -12.27
CA MET A 62 -5.34 21.06 -12.08
C MET A 62 -4.49 21.96 -12.98
N ASP A 63 -3.57 22.72 -12.39
CA ASP A 63 -2.79 23.73 -13.11
C ASP A 63 -1.81 23.11 -14.11
N SER A 64 -1.09 22.05 -13.72
CA SER A 64 -0.25 21.29 -14.64
C SER A 64 0.20 19.93 -14.08
N ILE A 65 0.70 19.93 -12.84
CA ILE A 65 1.29 18.77 -12.17
C ILE A 65 0.76 18.72 -10.74
N ALA A 66 0.36 17.53 -10.30
CA ALA A 66 0.12 17.24 -8.89
C ALA A 66 1.19 16.29 -8.37
N ILE A 67 1.72 16.59 -7.19
CA ILE A 67 2.67 15.74 -6.46
C ILE A 67 1.89 14.96 -5.42
N LEU A 68 2.05 13.64 -5.41
CA LEU A 68 1.38 12.72 -4.50
C LEU A 68 2.39 12.09 -3.56
N SER A 69 2.28 12.40 -2.27
CA SER A 69 3.08 11.74 -1.24
C SER A 69 2.47 10.40 -0.87
N CYS A 70 3.27 9.36 -0.99
CA CYS A 70 2.81 7.98 -0.95
C CYS A 70 3.40 7.21 0.23
N GLU A 71 2.60 6.31 0.80
CA GLU A 71 3.01 5.44 1.89
C GLU A 71 2.58 4.00 1.60
N LEU A 72 3.39 3.04 2.05
CA LEU A 72 3.00 1.65 2.18
C LEU A 72 2.72 1.33 3.64
N ARG A 73 1.50 0.86 3.94
CA ARG A 73 1.11 0.42 5.26
C ARG A 73 0.92 -1.09 5.27
N TYR A 74 1.51 -1.80 6.22
CA TYR A 74 1.40 -3.26 6.29
C TYR A 74 1.58 -3.77 7.71
N VAL A 75 1.15 -5.00 7.94
CA VAL A 75 1.35 -5.74 9.18
C VAL A 75 2.32 -6.88 8.91
N VAL A 76 3.31 -7.07 9.79
CA VAL A 76 4.17 -8.26 9.72
C VAL A 76 3.50 -9.39 10.50
N SER A 77 3.22 -10.51 9.85
CA SER A 77 2.64 -11.70 10.50
C SER A 77 3.74 -12.67 10.92
N SER A 78 3.74 -13.13 12.17
CA SER A 78 4.58 -14.24 12.61
C SER A 78 3.98 -15.56 12.09
N VAL A 79 4.69 -16.24 11.20
CA VAL A 79 4.30 -17.58 10.75
C VAL A 79 4.80 -18.60 11.77
N GLU A 80 3.94 -19.06 12.68
CA GLU A 80 4.23 -20.29 13.43
C GLU A 80 3.99 -21.48 12.49
N PHE A 81 5.07 -22.11 12.05
CA PHE A 81 5.01 -23.34 11.27
C PHE A 81 4.32 -24.44 12.09
N GLY A 82 3.07 -24.77 11.76
CA GLY A 82 2.35 -25.91 12.34
C GLY A 82 0.86 -25.72 12.58
N SER A 83 0.37 -24.47 12.62
CA SER A 83 -1.05 -24.18 12.86
C SER A 83 -1.75 -23.78 11.57
N ALA A 84 -2.90 -24.41 11.29
CA ALA A 84 -3.72 -24.11 10.13
C ALA A 84 -3.97 -22.60 10.04
N MET A 85 -3.68 -22.02 8.86
CA MET A 85 -3.85 -20.59 8.60
C MET A 85 -5.32 -20.23 8.78
N THR A 86 -5.67 -19.72 9.96
CA THR A 86 -7.04 -19.31 10.25
C THR A 86 -7.20 -17.90 9.68
N PHE A 87 -7.69 -17.82 8.43
CA PHE A 87 -7.92 -16.59 7.65
C PHE A 87 -9.05 -15.70 8.21
N GLY A 88 -9.22 -15.65 9.53
CA GLY A 88 -10.27 -14.89 10.22
C GLY A 88 -9.94 -14.47 11.64
N GLY A 89 -8.71 -14.71 12.13
CA GLY A 89 -8.25 -14.19 13.42
C GLY A 89 -7.69 -12.79 13.24
N ALA A 90 -8.16 -11.83 14.05
CA ALA A 90 -7.59 -10.48 14.09
C ALA A 90 -6.06 -10.59 14.28
N VAL A 91 -5.31 -10.19 13.26
CA VAL A 91 -3.85 -10.18 13.32
C VAL A 91 -3.47 -9.09 14.32
N SER A 92 -3.21 -9.47 15.58
CA SER A 92 -2.70 -8.57 16.61
C SER A 92 -1.23 -8.26 16.30
N GLY A 93 -0.98 -7.55 15.21
CA GLY A 93 0.34 -7.17 14.74
C GLY A 93 0.50 -5.65 14.74
N ARG A 94 1.75 -5.20 14.89
CA ARG A 94 2.10 -3.78 14.73
C ARG A 94 1.93 -3.39 13.25
N THR A 95 1.23 -2.31 12.98
CA THR A 95 1.23 -1.68 11.66
C THR A 95 2.55 -0.94 11.46
N TYR A 96 3.19 -1.23 10.33
CA TYR A 96 4.36 -0.55 9.83
C TYR A 96 3.94 0.40 8.72
N VAL A 97 4.62 1.55 8.65
CA VAL A 97 4.44 2.57 7.63
C VAL A 97 5.79 2.83 7.01
N GLU A 98 5.86 2.79 5.69
CA GLU A 98 7.04 3.07 4.90
C GLU A 98 6.71 4.20 3.92
N GLU A 99 7.44 5.31 4.03
CA GLU A 99 7.34 6.42 3.09
C GLU A 99 7.94 6.02 1.75
N LEU A 100 7.19 6.25 0.68
CA LEU A 100 7.59 5.94 -0.69
C LEU A 100 8.01 7.22 -1.39
N GLN A 101 8.66 7.06 -2.55
CA GLN A 101 8.95 8.18 -3.43
C GLN A 101 7.65 8.83 -3.91
N ASP A 102 7.63 10.16 -3.93
CA ASP A 102 6.52 10.94 -4.45
C ASP A 102 6.25 10.63 -5.93
N ILE A 103 4.97 10.71 -6.33
CA ILE A 103 4.52 10.48 -7.69
C ILE A 103 4.04 11.80 -8.30
N GLU A 104 4.56 12.14 -9.47
CA GLU A 104 4.07 13.26 -10.28
C GLU A 104 2.95 12.82 -11.22
N VAL A 105 1.84 13.54 -11.21
CA VAL A 105 0.69 13.31 -12.09
C VAL A 105 0.46 14.56 -12.94
N HIS A 106 0.51 14.39 -14.26
CA HIS A 106 0.31 15.48 -15.20
C HIS A 106 -1.14 15.60 -15.66
N ALA A 107 -1.61 16.83 -15.85
CA ALA A 107 -2.89 17.10 -16.50
C ALA A 107 -2.78 16.68 -17.98
N ALA A 108 -3.70 15.83 -18.44
CA ALA A 108 -3.81 15.42 -19.84
C ALA A 108 -4.86 16.24 -20.58
#